data_AF-A0A257LKJ0-F1
#
_entry.id   AF-A0A257LKJ0-F1
#
_cell.length_a   1.000
_cell.length_b   1.000
_cell.length_c   1.000
_cell.angle_alpha   90.00
_cell.angle_beta   90.00
_cell.angle_gamma   90.00
#
_symmetry.space_group_name_H-M   'P 1'
#
loop_
_entity.id
_entity.type
_entity.pdbx_description
1 polymer ?
#
loop_
_entity_poly.entity_id
_entity_poly.type
_entity_poly.pdbx_seq_one_letter_code
_entity_poly.pdbx_strand_id
1 'polypeptide(L)'
;VQGQDDFASMAEVIRRRYSRILLENSDADPDAEISQEDVVEAQRRLAREGRAKIVLPDLVIVDGGKGQLGMAVKELNALGLHDLPVIGLAKQREEVFVPGSSTPILIPHDRGALKLLQRIRDEAHRFANGYNSLLLRRRMKESLLDDCPGMSPNKKKLLLEKFGSVARLRKASIDQISALTGISEKFAATILDWLNR
;
A
#
# COMPACT_ATOMS: atom_id res chain seq x y z
N VAL A 1 -2.45 7.42 -22.19
CA VAL A 1 -2.61 6.60 -20.98
C VAL A 1 -3.61 7.32 -20.10
N GLN A 2 -4.81 6.75 -19.92
CA GLN A 2 -5.80 7.28 -18.97
C GLN A 2 -5.12 7.21 -17.60
N GLY A 3 -4.86 8.37 -16.99
CA GLY A 3 -4.07 8.48 -15.77
C GLY A 3 -4.66 7.61 -14.66
N GLN A 4 -3.79 6.97 -13.88
CA GLN A 4 -4.19 6.32 -12.64
C GLN A 4 -4.97 7.34 -11.80
N ASP A 5 -6.18 6.99 -11.35
CA ASP A 5 -7.00 7.89 -10.54
C ASP A 5 -6.37 7.99 -9.15
N ASP A 6 -5.57 9.04 -8.95
CA ASP A 6 -4.87 9.32 -7.70
C ASP A 6 -5.85 9.53 -6.53
N PHE A 7 -7.07 10.00 -6.80
CA PHE A 7 -8.12 10.14 -5.78
C PHE A 7 -8.66 8.78 -5.37
N ALA A 8 -8.98 7.91 -6.33
CA ALA A 8 -9.41 6.54 -6.04
C ALA A 8 -8.32 5.74 -5.32
N SER A 9 -7.06 5.92 -5.72
CA SER A 9 -5.92 5.26 -5.07
C SER A 9 -5.77 5.71 -3.61
N MET A 10 -5.91 7.02 -3.34
CA MET A 10 -5.90 7.53 -1.96
C MET A 10 -7.05 6.96 -1.13
N ALA A 11 -8.26 6.97 -1.68
CA ALA A 11 -9.45 6.43 -1.01
C ALA A 11 -9.28 4.94 -0.67
N GLU A 12 -8.75 4.15 -1.60
CA GLU A 12 -8.48 2.73 -1.38
C GLU A 12 -7.45 2.52 -0.26
N VAL A 13 -6.35 3.28 -0.25
CA VAL A 13 -5.31 3.16 0.79
C VAL A 13 -5.86 3.45 2.19
N ILE A 14 -6.63 4.54 2.33
CA ILE A 14 -7.27 4.90 3.61
C ILE A 14 -8.21 3.79 4.04
N ARG A 15 -9.15 3.39 3.17
CA ARG A 15 -10.12 2.33 3.46
C ARG A 15 -9.43 1.05 3.92
N ARG A 16 -8.48 0.52 3.13
CA ARG A 16 -7.81 -0.75 3.45
C ARG A 16 -7.02 -0.69 4.74
N ARG A 17 -6.31 0.42 4.99
CA ARG A 17 -5.49 0.58 6.19
C ARG A 17 -6.36 0.64 7.45
N TYR A 18 -7.36 1.50 7.46
CA TYR A 18 -8.17 1.72 8.67
C TYR A 18 -9.20 0.61 8.89
N SER A 19 -9.80 0.03 7.85
CA SER A 19 -10.60 -1.19 7.99
C SER A 19 -9.80 -2.33 8.62
N ARG A 20 -8.52 -2.47 8.26
CA ARG A 20 -7.66 -3.48 8.87
C ARG A 20 -7.40 -3.21 10.34
N ILE A 21 -7.15 -1.96 10.75
CA ILE A 21 -6.97 -1.63 12.17
C ILE A 21 -8.21 -2.01 12.97
N LEU A 22 -9.40 -1.63 12.49
CA LEU A 22 -10.67 -1.95 13.14
C LEU A 22 -10.90 -3.46 13.23
N LEU A 23 -10.63 -4.20 12.15
CA LEU A 23 -10.74 -5.66 12.13
C LEU A 23 -9.77 -6.34 13.10
N GLU A 24 -8.50 -5.92 13.13
CA GLU A 24 -7.51 -6.55 14.00
C GLU A 24 -7.82 -6.31 15.48
N ASN A 25 -8.45 -5.18 15.80
CA ASN A 25 -8.87 -4.81 17.16
C ASN A 25 -10.28 -5.27 17.52
N SER A 26 -11.09 -5.80 16.59
CA SER A 26 -12.49 -6.18 16.88
C SER A 26 -12.58 -7.27 17.95
N ASP A 27 -11.66 -8.24 17.94
CA ASP A 27 -11.61 -9.30 18.95
C ASP A 27 -11.31 -8.76 20.35
N ALA A 28 -10.69 -7.58 20.43
CA ALA A 28 -10.30 -6.97 21.70
C ALA A 28 -11.45 -6.21 22.37
N ASP A 29 -12.58 -6.00 21.67
CA ASP A 29 -13.71 -5.19 22.15
C ASP A 29 -15.06 -5.89 21.87
N PRO A 30 -15.41 -6.95 22.63
CA PRO A 30 -16.59 -7.78 22.36
C PRO A 30 -17.92 -7.03 22.53
N ASP A 31 -17.92 -5.93 23.31
CA ASP A 31 -19.13 -5.13 23.59
C ASP A 31 -19.26 -3.90 22.67
N ALA A 32 -18.41 -3.78 21.63
CA ALA A 32 -18.36 -2.61 20.75
C ALA A 32 -19.71 -2.30 20.08
N GLU A 33 -20.50 -3.32 19.72
CA GLU A 33 -21.81 -3.13 19.07
C GLU A 33 -22.89 -2.58 20.01
N ILE A 34 -22.72 -2.77 21.32
CA ILE A 34 -23.69 -2.34 22.35
C ILE A 34 -23.30 -0.96 22.91
N SER A 35 -22.03 -0.59 22.77
CA SER A 35 -21.49 0.68 23.23
C SER A 35 -22.03 1.87 22.43
N GLN A 36 -22.28 2.98 23.11
CA GLN A 36 -22.51 4.29 22.47
C GLN A 36 -21.22 5.11 22.32
N GLU A 37 -20.07 4.51 22.65
CA GLU A 37 -18.75 5.13 22.51
C GLU A 37 -18.44 5.37 21.02
N ASP A 38 -17.85 6.53 20.72
CA ASP A 38 -17.32 6.79 19.39
C ASP A 38 -16.20 5.80 19.03
N VAL A 39 -16.11 5.42 17.76
CA VAL A 39 -15.13 4.43 17.29
C VAL A 39 -13.69 4.87 17.62
N VAL A 40 -13.35 6.15 17.46
CA VAL A 40 -12.01 6.67 17.79
C VAL A 40 -11.73 6.56 19.28
N GLU A 41 -12.70 6.88 20.14
CA GLU A 41 -12.49 6.82 21.58
C GLU A 41 -12.40 5.39 22.10
N ALA A 42 -13.21 4.47 21.58
CA ALA A 42 -13.10 3.04 21.86
C ALA A 42 -11.71 2.51 21.50
N GLN A 43 -11.19 2.87 20.33
CA GLN A 43 -9.85 2.46 19.90
C GLN A 43 -8.74 3.06 20.77
N ARG A 44 -8.88 4.32 21.20
CA ARG A 44 -7.95 4.95 22.15
C ARG A 44 -8.00 4.29 23.52
N ARG A 45 -9.19 3.93 24.01
CA ARG A 45 -9.37 3.16 25.24
C ARG A 45 -8.66 1.81 25.17
N LEU A 46 -8.88 1.04 24.11
CA LEU A 46 -8.19 -0.24 23.89
C LEU A 46 -6.66 -0.08 23.87
N ALA A 47 -6.16 1.00 23.28
CA ALA A 47 -4.72 1.31 23.29
C ALA A 47 -4.20 1.62 24.70
N ARG A 48 -4.93 2.43 25.49
CA ARG A 48 -4.59 2.73 26.90
C ARG A 48 -4.63 1.49 27.80
N GLU A 49 -5.55 0.57 27.54
CA GLU A 49 -5.68 -0.71 28.24
C GLU A 49 -4.63 -1.76 27.79
N GLY A 50 -3.83 -1.46 26.76
CA GLY A 50 -2.86 -2.41 26.19
C GLY A 50 -3.49 -3.58 25.43
N ARG A 51 -4.77 -3.46 25.05
CA ARG A 51 -5.54 -4.50 24.35
C ARG A 51 -5.58 -4.30 22.83
N ALA A 52 -5.28 -3.09 22.35
CA ALA A 52 -5.20 -2.83 20.91
C ALA A 52 -4.01 -3.57 20.29
N LYS A 53 -4.27 -4.44 19.30
CA LYS A 53 -3.21 -5.07 18.49
C LYS A 53 -2.51 -4.06 17.61
N ILE A 54 -3.27 -3.10 17.07
CA ILE A 54 -2.74 -1.99 16.27
C ILE A 54 -3.28 -0.68 16.84
N VAL A 55 -2.38 0.24 17.17
CA VAL A 55 -2.75 1.55 17.72
C VAL A 55 -3.14 2.51 16.58
N LEU A 56 -4.26 3.19 16.75
CA LEU A 56 -4.69 4.27 15.85
C LEU A 56 -3.74 5.47 15.98
N PRO A 57 -3.33 6.11 14.88
CA PRO A 57 -2.50 7.31 14.94
C PRO A 57 -3.23 8.48 15.60
N ASP A 58 -2.48 9.40 16.21
CA ASP A 58 -3.05 10.66 16.73
C ASP A 58 -3.34 11.68 15.61
N LEU A 59 -2.66 11.54 14.47
CA LEU A 59 -2.81 12.42 13.31
C LEU A 59 -2.55 11.65 12.01
N VAL A 60 -3.43 11.82 11.04
CA VAL A 60 -3.26 11.33 9.68
C VAL A 60 -2.79 12.46 8.78
N ILE A 61 -1.71 12.22 8.04
CA ILE A 61 -1.18 13.19 7.06
C ILE A 61 -1.36 12.60 5.67
N VAL A 62 -2.13 13.30 4.84
CA VAL A 62 -2.36 12.97 3.43
C VAL A 62 -1.40 13.78 2.59
N ASP A 63 -0.61 13.12 1.77
CA ASP A 63 0.30 13.76 0.81
C ASP A 63 -0.51 14.26 -0.39
N GLY A 64 -1.02 15.48 -0.27
CA GLY A 64 -2.02 15.97 -1.21
C GLY A 64 -2.72 17.25 -0.78
N GLY A 65 -3.29 17.93 -1.78
CA GLY A 65 -4.13 19.10 -1.57
C GLY A 65 -5.56 18.75 -1.14
N LYS A 66 -6.44 19.76 -1.15
CA LYS A 66 -7.85 19.66 -0.71
C LYS A 66 -8.62 18.47 -1.27
N GLY A 67 -8.43 18.14 -2.55
CA GLY A 67 -9.18 17.04 -3.18
C GLY A 67 -8.84 15.68 -2.57
N GLN A 68 -7.55 15.37 -2.40
CA GLN A 68 -7.10 14.11 -1.81
C GLN A 68 -7.44 14.04 -0.32
N LEU A 69 -7.30 15.16 0.39
CA LEU A 69 -7.78 15.29 1.78
C LEU A 69 -9.28 14.99 1.87
N GLY A 70 -10.11 15.55 0.99
CA GLY A 70 -11.55 15.31 0.97
C GLY A 70 -11.92 13.84 0.76
N MET A 71 -11.16 13.12 -0.08
CA MET A 71 -11.35 11.67 -0.24
C MET A 71 -10.98 10.90 1.03
N ALA A 72 -9.86 11.24 1.67
CA ALA A 72 -9.47 10.60 2.92
C ALA A 72 -10.51 10.83 4.02
N VAL A 73 -11.02 12.07 4.17
CA VAL A 73 -12.09 12.41 5.12
C VAL A 73 -13.35 11.59 4.85
N LYS A 74 -13.77 11.49 3.58
CA LYS A 74 -14.95 10.71 3.19
C LYS A 74 -14.82 9.24 3.62
N GLU A 75 -13.65 8.64 3.39
CA GLU A 75 -13.41 7.23 3.74
C GLU A 75 -13.28 7.01 5.25
N LEU A 76 -12.62 7.92 5.99
CA LEU A 76 -12.56 7.86 7.45
C LEU A 76 -13.96 7.96 8.06
N ASN A 77 -14.80 8.89 7.57
CA ASN A 77 -16.18 9.02 8.03
C ASN A 77 -17.01 7.77 7.73
N ALA A 78 -16.83 7.16 6.56
CA ALA A 78 -17.52 5.91 6.21
C ALA A 78 -17.13 4.72 7.12
N LEU A 79 -15.96 4.79 7.76
CA LEU A 79 -15.48 3.82 8.75
C LEU A 79 -15.83 4.21 10.20
N GLY A 80 -16.57 5.30 10.42
CA GLY A 80 -16.89 5.82 11.74
C GLY A 80 -15.74 6.60 12.41
N LEU A 81 -14.59 6.78 11.75
CA LEU A 81 -13.41 7.46 12.28
C LEU A 81 -13.43 8.99 12.05
N HIS A 82 -14.58 9.60 12.24
CA HIS A 82 -14.80 11.01 11.92
C HIS A 82 -14.07 11.99 12.86
N ASP A 83 -13.82 11.56 14.10
CA ASP A 83 -13.08 12.34 15.09
C ASP A 83 -11.55 12.17 14.99
N LEU A 84 -11.07 11.34 14.05
CA LEU A 84 -9.64 11.13 13.83
C LEU A 84 -9.03 12.35 13.14
N PRO A 85 -8.05 13.05 13.76
CA PRO A 85 -7.45 14.22 13.13
C PRO A 85 -6.76 13.86 11.81
N VAL A 86 -7.08 14.61 10.75
CA VAL A 86 -6.48 14.43 9.42
C VAL A 86 -6.14 15.78 8.80
N ILE A 87 -4.96 15.87 8.19
CA ILE A 87 -4.50 17.03 7.43
C ILE A 87 -4.01 16.63 6.05
N GLY A 88 -4.12 17.54 5.08
CA GLY A 88 -3.47 17.43 3.78
C GLY A 88 -2.22 18.30 3.73
N LEU A 89 -1.14 17.82 3.15
CA LEU A 89 0.09 18.58 2.94
C LEU A 89 0.39 18.69 1.44
N ALA A 90 0.23 19.88 0.86
CA ALA A 90 0.48 20.08 -0.57
C ALA A 90 1.92 20.52 -0.87
N LYS A 91 2.53 19.85 -1.86
CA LYS A 91 3.95 19.99 -2.20
C LYS A 91 4.39 21.37 -2.71
N GLN A 92 3.53 22.10 -3.43
CA GLN A 92 3.96 23.32 -4.13
C GLN A 92 4.33 24.49 -3.18
N ARG A 93 3.65 24.58 -2.03
CA ARG A 93 3.80 25.69 -1.08
C ARG A 93 3.87 25.25 0.38
N GLU A 94 3.98 23.95 0.62
CA GLU A 94 3.92 23.37 1.97
C GLU A 94 2.65 23.79 2.72
N GLU A 95 1.56 23.95 1.98
CA GLU A 95 0.26 24.35 2.49
C GLU A 95 -0.36 23.19 3.26
N VAL A 96 -0.75 23.48 4.50
CA VAL A 96 -1.46 22.53 5.36
C VAL A 96 -2.96 22.76 5.21
N PHE A 97 -3.66 21.78 4.66
CA PHE A 97 -5.10 21.79 4.53
C PHE A 97 -5.74 21.06 5.71
N VAL A 98 -6.79 21.66 6.28
CA VAL A 98 -7.58 21.09 7.36
C VAL A 98 -9.02 20.90 6.87
N PRO A 99 -9.68 19.77 7.20
CA PRO A 99 -11.08 19.56 6.87
C PRO A 99 -11.97 20.71 7.36
N GLY A 100 -12.96 21.09 6.55
CA GLY A 100 -13.87 22.20 6.87
C GLY A 100 -13.30 23.61 6.65
N SER A 101 -11.99 23.77 6.38
CA SER A 101 -11.40 25.06 6.04
C SER A 101 -11.16 25.22 4.54
N SER A 102 -11.60 26.34 3.98
CA SER A 102 -11.27 26.72 2.60
C SER A 102 -9.89 27.37 2.47
N THR A 103 -9.28 27.81 3.58
CA THR A 103 -7.97 28.48 3.56
C THR A 103 -6.91 27.55 4.17
N PRO A 104 -5.77 27.31 3.49
CA PRO A 104 -4.70 26.53 4.08
C PRO A 104 -4.02 27.28 5.23
N ILE A 105 -3.47 26.52 6.17
CA ILE A 105 -2.56 27.02 7.18
C ILE A 105 -1.17 27.11 6.54
N LEU A 106 -0.58 28.30 6.60
CA LEU A 106 0.79 28.54 6.17
C LEU A 106 1.69 28.53 7.41
N ILE A 107 2.58 27.55 7.48
CA ILE A 107 3.57 27.47 8.55
C ILE A 107 4.85 28.18 8.07
N PRO A 108 5.39 29.15 8.82
CA PRO A 108 6.64 29.80 8.45
C PRO A 108 7.82 28.80 8.35
N HIS A 109 8.71 29.01 7.38
CA HIS A 109 9.84 28.10 7.10
C HIS A 109 10.89 28.01 8.22
N ASP A 110 10.93 28.99 9.11
CA ASP A 110 11.81 29.01 10.27
C ASP A 110 11.30 28.11 11.41
N ARG A 111 10.04 27.67 11.38
CA ARG A 111 9.45 26.78 12.39
C ARG A 111 9.84 25.32 12.16
N GLY A 112 10.25 24.66 13.24
CA GLY A 112 10.57 23.23 13.23
C GLY A 112 9.39 22.33 12.82
N ALA A 113 8.15 22.76 13.06
CA ALA A 113 6.94 22.03 12.68
C ALA A 113 6.86 21.78 11.17
N LEU A 114 7.16 22.80 10.35
CA LEU A 114 7.15 22.63 8.89
C LEU A 114 8.20 21.62 8.43
N LYS A 115 9.41 21.71 8.99
CA LYS A 115 10.52 20.80 8.68
C LYS A 115 10.18 19.35 9.03
N LEU A 116 9.43 19.13 10.11
CA LEU A 116 8.95 17.81 10.50
C LEU A 116 7.93 17.27 9.49
N LEU A 117 6.92 18.07 9.12
CA LEU A 117 5.91 17.69 8.13
C LEU A 117 6.55 17.35 6.77
N GLN A 118 7.53 18.16 6.33
CA GLN A 118 8.31 17.89 5.13
C GLN A 118 9.04 16.56 5.19
N ARG A 119 9.74 16.25 6.31
CA ARG A 119 10.44 14.97 6.47
C ARG A 119 9.49 13.78 6.44
N ILE A 120 8.33 13.88 7.09
CA ILE A 120 7.32 12.82 7.07
C ILE A 120 6.84 12.57 5.64
N ARG A 121 6.55 13.63 4.90
CA ARG A 121 6.15 13.53 3.49
C ARG A 121 7.25 12.95 2.62
N ASP A 122 8.47 13.43 2.75
CA ASP A 122 9.59 12.99 1.93
C ASP A 122 9.88 11.50 2.17
N GLU A 123 9.71 11.04 3.42
CA GLU A 123 9.81 9.62 3.76
C GLU A 123 8.65 8.79 3.17
N ALA A 124 7.41 9.30 3.22
CA ALA A 124 6.26 8.66 2.58
C ALA A 124 6.43 8.55 1.06
N HIS A 125 6.85 9.63 0.40
CA HIS A 125 7.20 9.66 -1.02
C HIS A 125 8.33 8.69 -1.35
N ARG A 126 9.42 8.69 -0.56
CA ARG A 126 10.56 7.77 -0.75
C ARG A 126 10.12 6.32 -0.67
N PHE A 127 9.28 5.99 0.31
CA PHE A 127 8.73 4.65 0.48
C PHE A 127 7.85 4.24 -0.70
N ALA A 128 6.90 5.10 -1.11
CA ALA A 128 6.00 4.84 -2.22
C ALA A 128 6.75 4.64 -3.55
N ASN A 129 7.72 5.52 -3.86
CA ASN A 129 8.54 5.42 -5.06
C ASN A 129 9.43 4.16 -5.04
N GLY A 130 9.98 3.82 -3.88
CA GLY A 130 10.75 2.59 -3.69
C GLY A 130 9.90 1.34 -3.93
N TYR A 131 8.67 1.31 -3.42
CA TYR A 131 7.73 0.21 -3.63
C TYR A 131 7.30 0.08 -5.10
N ASN A 132 6.96 1.18 -5.76
CA ASN A 132 6.62 1.17 -7.18
C ASN A 132 7.79 0.70 -8.04
N SER A 133 9.01 1.15 -7.72
CA SER A 133 10.23 0.68 -8.38
C SER A 133 10.45 -0.83 -8.18
N LEU A 134 10.17 -1.34 -6.98
CA LEU A 134 10.23 -2.77 -6.68
C LEU A 134 9.21 -3.57 -7.48
N LEU A 135 7.95 -3.10 -7.55
CA LEU A 135 6.89 -3.73 -8.33
C LEU A 135 7.22 -3.74 -9.83
N LEU A 136 7.74 -2.63 -10.36
CA LEU A 136 8.16 -2.54 -11.75
C LEU A 136 9.30 -3.53 -12.04
N ARG A 137 10.31 -3.60 -11.16
CA ARG A 137 11.40 -4.58 -11.29
C ARG A 137 10.89 -6.02 -11.25
N ARG A 138 9.89 -6.34 -10.42
CA ARG A 138 9.26 -7.67 -10.41
C ARG A 138 8.56 -7.96 -11.74
N ARG A 139 7.75 -7.02 -12.23
CA ARG A 139 7.05 -7.14 -13.51
C ARG A 139 8.01 -7.33 -14.68
N MET A 140 9.09 -6.55 -14.74
CA MET A 140 10.12 -6.72 -15.79
C MET A 140 10.82 -8.07 -15.69
N LYS A 141 11.12 -8.55 -14.48
CA LYS A 141 11.70 -9.89 -14.32
C LYS A 141 10.73 -10.98 -14.77
N GLU A 142 9.44 -10.80 -14.52
CA GLU A 142 8.38 -11.72 -14.99
C GLU A 142 8.17 -11.67 -16.50
N SER A 143 8.37 -10.51 -17.14
CA SER A 143 8.28 -10.39 -18.60
C SER A 143 9.47 -10.99 -19.34
N LEU A 144 10.62 -11.20 -18.70
CA LEU A 144 11.74 -11.93 -19.31
C LEU A 144 11.33 -13.34 -19.80
N LEU A 145 10.32 -13.94 -19.17
CA LEU A 145 9.77 -15.21 -19.64
C LEU A 145 8.99 -15.07 -20.95
N ASP A 146 8.35 -13.92 -21.21
CA ASP A 146 7.55 -13.70 -22.42
C ASP A 146 8.40 -13.79 -23.68
N ASP A 147 9.65 -13.34 -23.60
CA ASP A 147 10.60 -13.35 -24.72
C ASP A 147 11.33 -14.70 -24.89
N CYS A 148 11.12 -15.66 -23.97
CA CYS A 148 11.74 -16.97 -24.05
C CYS A 148 11.16 -17.77 -25.24
N PRO A 149 11.98 -18.25 -26.19
CA PRO A 149 11.50 -19.01 -27.34
C PRO A 149 10.67 -20.23 -26.92
N GLY A 150 9.45 -20.37 -27.46
CA GLY A 150 8.55 -21.49 -27.13
C GLY A 150 7.74 -21.31 -25.84
N MET A 151 7.89 -20.18 -25.15
CA MET A 151 7.03 -19.77 -24.04
C MET A 151 5.64 -19.39 -24.56
N SER A 152 4.61 -19.90 -23.89
CA SER A 152 3.23 -19.46 -24.11
C SER A 152 2.66 -18.86 -22.81
N PRO A 153 1.60 -18.03 -22.88
CA PRO A 153 0.99 -17.43 -21.69
C PRO A 153 0.58 -18.46 -20.64
N ASN A 154 0.07 -19.61 -21.08
CA ASN A 154 -0.34 -20.70 -20.19
C ASN A 154 0.87 -21.35 -19.48
N LYS A 155 1.98 -21.58 -20.20
CA LYS A 155 3.21 -22.14 -19.62
C LYS A 155 3.85 -21.17 -18.64
N LYS A 156 3.88 -19.86 -18.97
CA LYS A 156 4.35 -18.82 -18.06
C LYS A 156 3.53 -18.79 -16.78
N LYS A 157 2.20 -18.78 -16.90
CA LYS A 157 1.30 -18.81 -15.74
C LYS A 157 1.58 -20.03 -14.86
N LEU A 158 1.67 -21.21 -15.45
CA LEU A 158 1.98 -22.46 -14.73
C LEU A 158 3.32 -22.40 -13.98
N LEU A 159 4.37 -21.86 -14.63
CA LEU A 159 5.69 -21.68 -14.01
C LEU A 159 5.64 -20.67 -12.86
N LEU A 160 4.96 -19.54 -13.04
CA LEU A 160 4.85 -18.51 -12.01
C LEU A 160 3.96 -18.95 -10.84
N GLU A 161 2.91 -19.74 -11.08
CA GLU A 161 2.09 -20.33 -10.02
C GLU A 161 2.90 -21.34 -9.18
N LYS A 162 3.69 -22.21 -9.84
CA LYS A 162 4.49 -23.21 -9.13
C LYS A 162 5.67 -22.61 -8.36
N PHE A 163 6.44 -21.73 -9.01
CA PHE A 163 7.70 -21.23 -8.47
C PHE A 163 7.57 -19.84 -7.82
N GLY A 164 6.48 -19.12 -8.06
CA GLY A 164 6.16 -17.81 -7.47
C GLY A 164 6.89 -16.62 -8.08
N SER A 165 8.12 -16.79 -8.59
CA SER A 165 8.85 -15.71 -9.27
C SER A 165 9.95 -16.26 -10.17
N VAL A 166 10.36 -15.47 -11.17
CA VAL A 166 11.49 -15.79 -12.06
C VAL A 166 12.80 -15.98 -11.30
N ALA A 167 13.00 -15.25 -10.19
CA ALA A 167 14.18 -15.41 -9.34
C ALA A 167 14.23 -16.78 -8.63
N ARG A 168 13.07 -17.33 -8.26
CA ARG A 168 12.97 -18.68 -7.69
C ARG A 168 13.05 -19.74 -8.77
N LEU A 169 12.42 -19.51 -9.93
CA LEU A 169 12.51 -20.40 -11.09
C LEU A 169 13.96 -20.61 -11.54
N ARG A 170 14.78 -19.55 -11.56
CA ARG A 170 16.22 -19.63 -11.87
C ARG A 170 17.01 -20.56 -10.95
N LYS A 171 16.54 -20.77 -9.72
CA LYS A 171 17.17 -21.64 -8.72
C LYS A 171 16.62 -23.07 -8.74
N ALA A 172 15.59 -23.34 -9.53
CA ALA A 172 15.00 -24.67 -9.64
C ALA A 172 15.87 -25.58 -10.54
N SER A 173 15.81 -26.87 -10.29
CA SER A 173 16.43 -27.89 -11.14
C SER A 173 15.61 -28.15 -12.41
N ILE A 174 16.25 -28.68 -13.44
CA ILE A 174 15.59 -29.09 -14.69
C ILE A 174 14.43 -30.05 -14.38
N ASP A 175 14.65 -31.03 -13.50
CA ASP A 175 13.65 -32.02 -13.10
C ASP A 175 12.42 -31.40 -12.44
N GLN A 176 12.62 -30.40 -11.58
CA GLN A 176 11.51 -29.69 -10.93
C GLN A 176 10.66 -28.91 -11.94
N ILE A 177 11.29 -28.40 -13.00
CA ILE A 177 10.63 -27.62 -14.04
C ILE A 177 9.91 -28.55 -15.04
N SER A 178 10.53 -29.66 -15.43
CA SER A 178 9.97 -30.65 -16.35
C SER A 178 8.88 -31.52 -15.73
N ALA A 179 8.79 -31.58 -14.41
CA ALA A 179 7.66 -32.19 -13.69
C ALA A 179 6.31 -31.50 -13.95
N LEU A 180 6.31 -30.29 -14.52
CA LEU A 180 5.09 -29.58 -14.88
C LEU A 180 4.53 -30.07 -16.22
N THR A 181 3.23 -30.37 -16.22
CA THR A 181 2.52 -30.85 -17.42
C THR A 181 2.69 -29.87 -18.59
N GLY A 182 3.18 -30.38 -19.73
CA GLY A 182 3.41 -29.58 -20.94
C GLY A 182 4.77 -28.88 -21.00
N ILE A 183 5.69 -29.19 -20.09
CA ILE A 183 7.08 -28.73 -20.11
C ILE A 183 8.00 -29.94 -20.26
N SER A 184 8.68 -30.05 -21.40
CA SER A 184 9.69 -31.10 -21.60
C SER A 184 11.01 -30.74 -20.92
N GLU A 185 11.82 -31.74 -20.60
CA GLU A 185 13.16 -31.56 -20.02
C GLU A 185 14.06 -30.65 -20.88
N LYS A 186 14.00 -30.81 -22.20
CA LYS A 186 14.70 -29.94 -23.16
C LYS A 186 14.24 -28.48 -23.07
N PHE A 187 12.93 -28.27 -22.90
CA PHE A 187 12.38 -26.92 -22.77
C PHE A 187 12.72 -26.32 -21.40
N ALA A 188 12.71 -27.10 -20.33
CA ALA A 188 13.17 -26.69 -19.00
C ALA A 188 14.63 -26.20 -19.02
N ALA A 189 15.52 -26.92 -19.71
CA ALA A 189 16.91 -26.50 -19.92
C ALA A 189 17.00 -25.17 -20.70
N THR A 190 16.18 -25.00 -21.74
CA THR A 190 16.12 -23.77 -22.54
C THR A 190 15.66 -22.58 -21.70
N ILE A 191 14.68 -22.77 -20.82
CA ILE A 191 14.21 -21.72 -19.89
C ILE A 191 15.34 -21.31 -18.93
N LEU A 192 16.05 -22.27 -18.33
CA LEU A 192 17.14 -21.94 -17.41
C LEU A 192 18.31 -21.25 -18.10
N ASP A 193 18.67 -21.70 -19.31
CA ASP A 193 19.68 -21.03 -20.14
C ASP A 193 19.25 -19.60 -20.48
N TRP A 194 18.02 -19.42 -20.96
CA TRP A 194 17.47 -18.10 -21.28
C TRP A 194 17.50 -17.15 -20.08
N LEU A 195 17.11 -17.64 -18.91
CA LEU A 195 17.13 -16.82 -17.71
C LEU A 195 18.55 -16.45 -17.28
N ASN A 196 19.55 -17.31 -17.48
CA ASN A 196 20.92 -17.09 -17.03
C ASN A 196 21.81 -16.25 -17.97
N ARG A 197 21.30 -15.90 -19.15
CA ARG A 197 21.88 -14.86 -20.00
C ARG A 197 21.73 -13.48 -19.37
#